data_AF-A0A0M5J3N5-F1
#
_entry.id   AF-A0A0M5J3N5-F1
#
_cell.length_a   1.000
_cell.length_b   1.000
_cell.length_c   1.000
_cell.angle_alpha   90.00
_cell.angle_beta   90.00
_cell.angle_gamma   90.00
#
_symmetry.space_group_name_H-M   'P 1'
#
loop_
_entity.id
_entity.type
_entity.pdbx_description
1 polymer ?
#
loop_
_entity_poly.entity_id
_entity_poly.type
_entity_poly.pdbx_seq_one_letter_code
_entity_poly.pdbx_strand_id
1 'polypeptide(L)'
;LQLLLLLLLSLVSCDSSLVQILQRCYKQQRFETLLLLTHSQALQCSQMEQLAMEWPMLRLTEQSHFNLRSRHSQEMLALVCLTGQQALDMQLWQALDQQLLNMRQVRLLLLLQDTNQLNTAHLLGHISQMATQLKFLHLVLSLPAHQLYQLQPFAAESWQLLPPGSSLFKQIKNYQRVKLVTLPDQRAAESLVYKDVRTGKLRLTGRVSKLIEELALLYNITLEWPWPLQMGKHYSVIHMRNMTLNGILDLPMCMCGFERVSAEGVFSYPYALHKWFVVLPCPRSMPVADIYLLLFNHKWWLALGISYSVFTLLDACLGFLLQRRQFSWTYVLFNERIFSAMLGQPNSMRARFSCSARLANLQLFVLGVMVSTIFGAHLQTLLTKRPTLPAINNFTLLRDSHMSIYFDQSERFYLNKFPKTSRIDPIKPKIQYLSTEEYYARRRYINGTEAFSIDDADWYVVAKQQELFEKPVACRYPDLVFGLHLLMSLPMQTNSIFEEPLNRMIHNVLGSGLQDVWLQQSLRQLNALGQGNQMYPPDQKSFKQSRVADLVYIWLVLAAGLLLA
;
A
#
# COMPACT_ATOMS: atom_id res chain seq x y z
N LEU A 1 42.28 53.53 33.13
CA LEU A 1 41.57 52.26 32.79
C LEU A 1 40.22 52.47 32.09
N GLN A 2 39.37 53.42 32.49
CA GLN A 2 38.06 53.66 31.85
C GLN A 2 38.13 54.20 30.40
N LEU A 3 39.16 54.99 30.05
CA LEU A 3 39.39 55.42 28.67
C LEU A 3 39.87 54.30 27.72
N LEU A 4 40.52 53.25 28.26
CA LEU A 4 40.97 52.11 27.46
C LEU A 4 39.79 51.16 27.12
N LEU A 5 38.78 51.11 28.00
CA LEU A 5 37.56 50.32 27.78
C LEU A 5 36.67 50.92 26.69
N LEU A 6 36.60 52.26 26.60
CA LEU A 6 35.86 52.97 25.56
C LEU A 6 36.54 52.89 24.18
N LEU A 7 37.88 52.84 24.12
CA LEU A 7 38.63 52.62 22.89
C LEU A 7 38.56 51.16 22.39
N LEU A 8 38.38 50.19 23.29
CA LEU A 8 38.10 48.79 22.93
C LEU A 8 36.67 48.58 22.43
N LEU A 9 35.70 49.37 22.91
CA LEU A 9 34.32 49.37 22.41
C LEU A 9 34.16 50.05 21.04
N SER A 10 35.05 50.98 20.66
CA SER A 10 35.04 51.61 19.33
C SER A 10 35.60 50.73 18.20
N LEU A 11 36.17 49.56 18.51
CA LEU A 11 36.54 48.53 17.53
C LEU A 11 35.41 47.52 17.28
N VAL A 12 34.26 47.68 17.94
CA VAL A 12 33.07 46.82 17.81
C VAL A 12 32.02 47.52 16.96
N SER A 13 32.36 47.84 15.72
CA SER A 13 31.34 48.14 14.71
C SER A 13 31.05 46.87 13.92
N CYS A 14 30.32 45.94 14.55
CA CYS A 14 29.64 44.89 13.79
C CYS A 14 28.71 45.61 12.80
N ASP A 15 28.81 45.27 11.51
CA ASP A 15 28.07 45.97 10.45
C ASP A 15 26.56 45.88 10.73
N SER A 16 26.00 46.94 11.32
CA SER A 16 24.63 46.98 11.86
C SER A 16 23.56 46.63 10.81
N SER A 17 23.91 46.80 9.54
CA SER A 17 23.11 46.46 8.37
C SER A 17 22.87 44.94 8.21
N LEU A 18 23.90 44.12 8.46
CA LEU A 18 23.84 42.67 8.26
C LEU A 18 23.02 41.98 9.36
N VAL A 19 23.20 42.41 10.61
CA VAL A 19 22.36 41.98 11.74
C VAL A 19 20.89 42.26 11.44
N GLN A 20 20.56 43.43 10.90
CA GLN A 20 19.19 43.78 10.50
C GLN A 20 18.65 42.88 9.39
N ILE A 21 19.47 42.52 8.39
CA ILE A 21 19.08 41.58 7.34
C ILE A 21 18.79 40.19 7.93
N LEU A 22 19.66 39.68 8.82
CA LEU A 22 19.47 38.39 9.47
C LEU A 22 18.23 38.37 10.38
N GLN A 23 18.00 39.43 11.15
CA GLN A 23 16.79 39.60 11.95
C GLN A 23 15.53 39.64 11.08
N ARG A 24 15.60 40.28 9.90
CA ARG A 24 14.51 40.29 8.92
C ARG A 24 14.27 38.90 8.34
N CYS A 25 15.33 38.17 7.97
CA CYS A 25 15.22 36.76 7.55
C CYS A 25 14.50 35.94 8.62
N TYR A 26 14.94 36.06 9.88
CA TYR A 26 14.40 35.30 11.00
C TYR A 26 12.93 35.62 11.30
N LYS A 27 12.54 36.90 11.22
CA LYS A 27 11.14 37.34 11.40
C LYS A 27 10.23 36.87 10.27
N GLN A 28 10.73 36.83 9.03
CA GLN A 28 9.96 36.40 7.87
C GLN A 28 9.77 34.88 7.86
N GLN A 29 10.84 34.13 8.11
CA GLN A 29 10.81 32.69 8.23
C GLN A 29 11.91 32.27 9.21
N ARG A 30 11.51 31.67 10.33
CA ARG A 30 12.43 31.22 11.38
C ARG A 30 13.47 30.26 10.77
N PHE A 31 14.71 30.34 11.24
CA PHE A 31 15.73 29.33 11.00
C PHE A 31 16.25 28.84 12.36
N GLU A 32 16.54 27.55 12.45
CA GLU A 32 17.07 26.92 13.65
C GLU A 32 18.60 26.89 13.67
N THR A 33 19.23 26.93 12.50
CA THR A 33 20.70 26.90 12.36
C THR A 33 21.15 27.93 11.32
N LEU A 34 22.19 28.71 11.66
CA LEU A 34 22.88 29.58 10.72
C LEU A 34 24.17 28.89 10.26
N LEU A 35 24.27 28.55 8.98
CA LEU A 35 25.50 27.99 8.41
C LEU A 35 26.37 29.13 7.88
N LEU A 36 27.56 29.34 8.44
CA LEU A 36 28.55 30.27 7.92
C LEU A 36 29.62 29.49 7.13
N LEU A 37 29.69 29.75 5.82
CA LEU A 37 30.68 29.16 4.92
C LEU A 37 31.66 30.24 4.45
N THR A 38 32.94 30.06 4.80
CA THR A 38 34.04 30.98 4.48
C THR A 38 35.22 30.23 3.89
N HIS A 39 35.94 30.87 2.97
CA HIS A 39 37.16 30.27 2.41
C HIS A 39 38.33 30.40 3.39
N SER A 40 39.11 29.35 3.61
CA SER A 40 40.23 29.33 4.58
C SER A 40 41.30 30.39 4.29
N GLN A 41 41.49 30.73 3.01
CA GLN A 41 42.45 31.73 2.56
C GLN A 41 41.91 33.17 2.56
N ALA A 42 40.63 33.38 2.83
CA ALA A 42 40.00 34.69 2.82
C ALA A 42 39.70 35.17 4.25
N LEU A 43 40.21 36.36 4.60
CA LEU A 43 39.91 37.06 5.86
C LEU A 43 38.60 37.87 5.80
N GLN A 44 37.99 37.95 4.62
CA GLN A 44 36.68 38.58 4.40
C GLN A 44 35.63 37.84 5.24
N CYS A 45 34.70 38.58 5.86
CA CYS A 45 33.72 38.08 6.84
C CYS A 45 34.21 37.67 8.24
N SER A 46 35.45 37.99 8.66
CA SER A 46 35.89 37.77 10.06
C SER A 46 34.99 38.42 11.12
N GLN A 47 34.36 39.56 10.80
CA GLN A 47 33.38 40.23 11.65
C GLN A 47 32.13 39.37 11.94
N MET A 48 31.87 38.34 11.13
CA MET A 48 30.71 37.47 11.29
C MET A 48 30.84 36.48 12.44
N GLU A 49 32.06 36.28 12.96
CA GLU A 49 32.30 35.45 14.14
C GLU A 49 31.61 36.03 15.39
N GLN A 50 31.34 37.33 15.41
CA GLN A 50 30.66 38.03 16.51
C GLN A 50 29.14 37.80 16.52
N LEU A 51 28.54 37.37 15.40
CA LEU A 51 27.10 37.06 15.28
C LEU A 51 26.71 35.73 15.93
N ALA A 52 27.67 34.89 16.31
CA ALA A 52 27.43 33.60 16.95
C ALA A 52 26.72 33.71 18.30
N MET A 53 26.62 34.91 18.88
CA MET A 53 25.95 35.17 20.15
C MET A 53 24.41 35.22 20.04
N GLU A 54 23.85 35.55 18.87
CA GLU A 54 22.39 35.70 18.69
C GLU A 54 21.69 34.44 18.14
N TRP A 55 22.39 33.63 17.33
CA TRP A 55 21.86 32.40 16.74
C TRP A 55 22.88 31.25 16.76
N PRO A 56 22.44 30.00 16.93
CA PRO A 56 23.32 28.84 16.84
C PRO A 56 23.93 28.75 15.43
N MET A 57 25.25 28.87 15.37
CA MET A 57 26.01 28.97 14.14
C MET A 57 26.88 27.73 13.90
N LEU A 58 26.81 27.17 12.69
CA LEU A 58 27.75 26.16 12.21
C LEU A 58 28.78 26.86 11.32
N ARG A 59 30.06 26.79 11.70
CA ARG A 59 31.16 27.34 10.91
C ARG A 59 31.80 26.24 10.08
N LEU A 60 31.77 26.41 8.76
CA LEU A 60 32.36 25.49 7.79
C LEU A 60 33.32 26.23 6.86
N THR A 61 34.30 25.51 6.34
CA THR A 61 35.26 25.95 5.33
C THR A 61 35.18 25.07 4.09
N GLU A 62 35.89 25.44 3.02
CA GLU A 62 35.93 24.66 1.77
C GLU A 62 36.46 23.22 1.97
N GLN A 63 37.27 23.00 3.01
CA GLN A 63 37.86 21.70 3.35
C GLN A 63 36.95 20.82 4.23
N SER A 64 35.85 21.36 4.71
CA SER A 64 35.01 20.65 5.68
C SER A 64 34.01 19.72 4.98
N HIS A 65 34.09 18.43 5.32
CA HIS A 65 33.26 17.39 4.73
C HIS A 65 32.22 16.87 5.73
N PHE A 66 31.03 17.47 5.74
CA PHE A 66 29.93 17.07 6.62
C PHE A 66 28.60 17.01 5.88
N ASN A 67 27.88 15.88 5.95
CA ASN A 67 26.51 15.80 5.44
C ASN A 67 25.53 16.31 6.52
N LEU A 68 25.06 17.54 6.34
CA LEU A 68 24.20 18.22 7.32
C LEU A 68 22.80 17.61 7.43
N ARG A 69 22.26 17.04 6.34
CA ARG A 69 20.90 16.49 6.29
C ARG A 69 20.66 15.38 7.30
N SER A 70 21.71 14.65 7.66
CA SER A 70 21.61 13.50 8.58
C SER A 70 21.65 13.87 10.07
N ARG A 71 22.14 15.08 10.42
CA ARG A 71 22.48 15.46 11.80
C ARG A 71 21.81 16.73 12.29
N HIS A 72 21.33 17.58 11.39
CA HIS A 72 20.79 18.89 11.72
C HIS A 72 19.45 19.17 11.04
N SER A 73 18.73 20.17 11.55
CA SER A 73 17.44 20.62 11.03
C SER A 73 17.53 21.12 9.59
N GLN A 74 16.46 20.94 8.80
CA GLN A 74 16.39 21.49 7.45
C GLN A 74 16.07 22.99 7.43
N GLU A 75 15.59 23.54 8.55
CA GLU A 75 15.32 24.97 8.73
C GLU A 75 16.63 25.75 8.92
N MET A 76 17.44 25.82 7.87
CA MET A 76 18.73 26.51 7.85
C MET A 76 18.69 27.78 7.01
N LEU A 77 19.53 28.74 7.40
CA LEU A 77 19.97 29.84 6.55
C LEU A 77 21.49 29.66 6.34
N ALA A 78 21.92 29.52 5.09
CA ALA A 78 23.33 29.45 4.76
C ALA A 78 23.84 30.81 4.30
N LEU A 79 24.85 31.30 4.99
CA LEU A 79 25.56 32.53 4.75
C LEU A 79 26.91 32.20 4.13
N VAL A 80 27.09 32.60 2.88
CA VAL A 80 28.30 32.27 2.12
C VAL A 80 29.02 33.57 1.79
N CYS A 81 30.27 33.66 2.24
CA CYS A 81 31.11 34.82 1.97
C CYS A 81 31.93 34.57 0.71
N LEU A 82 31.54 35.22 -0.37
CA LEU A 82 32.24 35.16 -1.65
C LEU A 82 33.48 36.06 -1.60
N THR A 83 34.56 35.56 -2.18
CA THR A 83 35.86 36.22 -2.24
C THR A 83 35.96 37.21 -3.40
N GLY A 84 35.09 37.09 -4.40
CA GLY A 84 35.19 37.79 -5.67
C GLY A 84 36.20 37.16 -6.63
N GLN A 85 36.95 36.14 -6.21
CA GLN A 85 37.86 35.39 -7.06
C GLN A 85 37.19 34.10 -7.52
N GLN A 86 37.04 33.95 -8.84
CA GLN A 86 36.30 32.84 -9.43
C GLN A 86 36.81 31.46 -8.98
N ALA A 87 38.13 31.27 -8.84
CA ALA A 87 38.71 29.98 -8.43
C ALA A 87 38.34 29.60 -6.98
N LEU A 88 38.39 30.54 -6.04
CA LEU A 88 38.08 30.31 -4.63
C LEU A 88 36.56 30.17 -4.44
N ASP A 89 35.78 30.99 -5.14
CA ASP A 89 34.31 30.92 -5.10
C ASP A 89 33.80 29.57 -5.64
N MET A 90 34.46 29.01 -6.66
CA MET A 90 34.16 27.65 -7.14
C MET A 90 34.41 26.56 -6.08
N GLN A 91 35.45 26.70 -5.26
CA GLN A 91 35.70 25.76 -4.15
C GLN A 91 34.60 25.88 -3.07
N LEU A 92 34.14 27.11 -2.80
CA LEU A 92 33.00 27.32 -1.90
C LEU A 92 31.71 26.71 -2.43
N TRP A 93 31.41 26.86 -3.73
CA TRP A 93 30.24 26.23 -4.35
C TRP A 93 30.28 24.70 -4.27
N GLN A 94 31.45 24.09 -4.49
CA GLN A 94 31.64 22.65 -4.36
C GLN A 94 31.44 22.18 -2.92
N ALA A 95 31.99 22.90 -1.95
CA ALA A 95 31.78 22.61 -0.53
C ALA A 95 30.31 22.73 -0.15
N LEU A 96 29.62 23.77 -0.63
CA LEU A 96 28.19 23.99 -0.39
C LEU A 96 27.34 22.85 -0.98
N ASP A 97 27.63 22.43 -2.21
CA ASP A 97 26.92 21.33 -2.90
C ASP A 97 27.01 20.02 -2.11
N GLN A 98 28.22 19.69 -1.62
CA GLN A 98 28.50 18.51 -0.81
C GLN A 98 27.88 18.58 0.58
N GLN A 99 28.00 19.72 1.27
CA GLN A 99 27.53 19.88 2.65
C GLN A 99 26.01 19.90 2.75
N LEU A 100 25.38 20.58 1.79
CA LEU A 100 23.92 20.67 1.67
C LEU A 100 23.38 19.59 0.73
N LEU A 101 24.05 18.44 0.57
CA LEU A 101 23.54 17.34 -0.25
C LEU A 101 22.10 17.01 0.14
N ASN A 102 21.22 17.02 -0.85
CA ASN A 102 19.78 16.85 -0.70
C ASN A 102 19.10 17.95 0.15
N MET A 103 19.64 19.16 0.27
CA MET A 103 19.03 20.26 1.04
C MET A 103 18.83 21.50 0.16
N ARG A 104 18.29 21.31 -1.05
CA ARG A 104 18.13 22.38 -2.06
C ARG A 104 17.06 23.42 -1.70
N GLN A 105 16.24 23.16 -0.67
CA GLN A 105 15.32 24.09 -0.04
C GLN A 105 16.00 25.11 0.90
N VAL A 106 17.26 24.90 1.27
CA VAL A 106 17.98 25.81 2.18
C VAL A 106 18.14 27.17 1.52
N ARG A 107 17.87 28.21 2.31
CA ARG A 107 17.98 29.61 1.90
C ARG A 107 19.44 30.05 1.91
N LEU A 108 19.92 30.59 0.80
CA LEU A 108 21.28 31.08 0.64
C LEU A 108 21.32 32.62 0.67
N LEU A 109 22.12 33.18 1.56
CA LEU A 109 22.49 34.58 1.57
C LEU A 109 23.98 34.68 1.18
N LEU A 110 24.25 35.19 -0.01
CA LEU A 110 25.60 35.38 -0.52
C LEU A 110 26.05 36.80 -0.19
N LEU A 111 27.24 36.94 0.38
CA LEU A 111 27.84 38.22 0.72
C LEU A 111 29.06 38.45 -0.17
N LEU A 112 29.09 39.59 -0.83
CA LEU A 112 30.24 40.05 -1.60
C LEU A 112 30.68 41.41 -1.07
N GLN A 113 31.87 41.48 -0.47
CA GLN A 113 32.38 42.70 0.18
C GLN A 113 33.24 43.57 -0.75
N ASP A 114 33.82 43.00 -1.81
CA ASP A 114 34.65 43.72 -2.77
C ASP A 114 34.14 43.50 -4.22
N THR A 115 33.82 44.59 -4.91
CA THR A 115 33.40 44.59 -6.32
C THR A 115 34.39 45.30 -7.24
N ASN A 116 35.54 45.76 -6.73
CA ASN A 116 36.40 46.74 -7.41
C ASN A 116 37.03 46.25 -8.73
N GLN A 117 36.85 44.98 -9.10
CA GLN A 117 37.46 44.39 -10.30
C GLN A 117 36.47 43.68 -11.24
N LEU A 118 35.18 43.56 -10.90
CA LEU A 118 34.23 42.75 -11.67
C LEU A 118 33.02 43.53 -12.17
N ASN A 119 32.70 43.35 -13.45
CA ASN A 119 31.42 43.80 -14.00
C ASN A 119 30.27 43.07 -13.28
N THR A 120 29.39 43.82 -12.63
CA THR A 120 28.25 43.30 -11.86
C THR A 120 27.37 42.38 -12.69
N ALA A 121 27.17 42.68 -13.98
CA ALA A 121 26.40 41.82 -14.88
C ALA A 121 27.05 40.44 -15.08
N HIS A 122 28.37 40.39 -15.22
CA HIS A 122 29.11 39.13 -15.38
C HIS A 122 29.06 38.27 -14.11
N LEU A 123 29.22 38.90 -12.95
CA LEU A 123 29.13 38.22 -11.64
C LEU A 123 27.74 37.63 -11.39
N LEU A 124 26.68 38.41 -11.63
CA LEU A 124 25.30 37.96 -11.51
C LEU A 124 25.01 36.78 -12.46
N GLY A 125 25.49 36.86 -13.71
CA GLY A 125 25.40 35.77 -14.68
C GLY A 125 26.06 34.49 -14.17
N HIS A 126 27.31 34.57 -13.71
CA HIS A 126 28.05 33.42 -13.19
C HIS A 126 27.37 32.78 -11.97
N ILE A 127 26.94 33.57 -11.00
CA ILE A 127 26.25 33.08 -9.81
C ILE A 127 24.91 32.42 -10.18
N SER A 128 24.12 33.02 -11.08
CA SER A 128 22.86 32.40 -11.53
C SER A 128 23.08 31.07 -12.25
N GLN A 129 24.14 30.97 -13.06
CA GLN A 129 24.51 29.74 -13.74
C GLN A 129 24.88 28.64 -12.72
N MET A 130 25.73 28.97 -11.74
CA MET A 130 26.11 28.03 -10.68
C MET A 130 24.91 27.61 -9.84
N ALA A 131 24.06 28.54 -9.42
CA ALA A 131 22.86 28.26 -8.65
C ALA A 131 21.90 27.34 -9.42
N THR A 132 21.75 27.56 -10.73
CA THR A 132 20.91 26.71 -11.60
C THR A 132 21.50 25.31 -11.75
N GLN A 133 22.81 25.20 -12.01
CA GLN A 133 23.51 23.92 -12.14
C GLN A 133 23.42 23.08 -10.87
N LEU A 134 23.60 23.71 -9.71
CA LEU A 134 23.55 23.05 -8.41
C LEU A 134 22.12 22.94 -7.84
N LYS A 135 21.11 23.44 -8.55
CA LYS A 135 19.68 23.41 -8.16
C LYS A 135 19.35 24.19 -6.89
N PHE A 136 20.12 25.23 -6.54
CA PHE A 136 19.78 26.14 -5.45
C PHE A 136 18.82 27.23 -5.94
N LEU A 137 17.59 27.20 -5.45
CA LEU A 137 16.53 28.08 -5.95
C LEU A 137 16.30 29.31 -5.07
N HIS A 138 16.63 29.24 -3.79
CA HIS A 138 16.40 30.30 -2.81
C HIS A 138 17.70 31.04 -2.50
N LEU A 139 17.99 32.07 -3.29
CA LEU A 139 19.25 32.79 -3.20
C LEU A 139 19.02 34.30 -3.18
N VAL A 140 19.70 34.98 -2.24
CA VAL A 140 19.79 36.43 -2.15
C VAL A 140 21.27 36.82 -2.14
N LEU A 141 21.66 37.76 -2.98
CA LEU A 141 23.00 38.33 -3.03
C LEU A 141 23.00 39.73 -2.43
N SER A 142 23.93 40.00 -1.52
CA SER A 142 24.20 41.33 -0.99
C SER A 142 25.49 41.88 -1.60
N LEU A 143 25.38 43.01 -2.30
CA LEU A 143 26.52 43.73 -2.87
C LEU A 143 26.98 44.87 -1.93
N PRO A 144 28.22 45.40 -2.12
CA PRO A 144 28.66 46.62 -1.46
C PRO A 144 27.69 47.77 -1.77
N ALA A 145 27.34 48.58 -0.77
CA ALA A 145 26.22 49.55 -0.76
C ALA A 145 24.82 49.01 -0.40
N HIS A 146 24.74 47.81 0.21
CA HIS A 146 23.51 47.22 0.77
C HIS A 146 22.38 46.99 -0.24
N GLN A 147 22.74 46.83 -1.52
CA GLN A 147 21.78 46.42 -2.55
C GLN A 147 21.59 44.91 -2.48
N LEU A 148 20.32 44.50 -2.33
CA LEU A 148 19.94 43.10 -2.22
C LEU A 148 19.31 42.64 -3.54
N TYR A 149 19.91 41.63 -4.16
CA TYR A 149 19.41 41.01 -5.37
C TYR A 149 18.84 39.63 -5.04
N GLN A 150 17.59 39.40 -5.41
CA GLN A 150 16.94 38.10 -5.27
C GLN A 150 17.01 37.33 -6.57
N LEU A 151 17.43 36.07 -6.51
CA LEU A 151 17.34 35.16 -7.64
C LEU A 151 15.87 34.87 -7.97
N GLN A 152 15.48 35.06 -9.23
CA GLN A 152 14.20 34.62 -9.79
C GLN A 152 14.45 33.35 -10.61
N PRO A 153 14.37 32.15 -9.99
CA PRO A 153 14.63 30.92 -10.71
C PRO A 153 13.62 30.75 -11.85
N PHE A 154 14.11 30.28 -12.99
CA PHE A 154 13.35 30.03 -14.22
C PHE A 154 12.82 31.26 -14.97
N ALA A 155 12.97 32.48 -14.44
CA ALA A 155 12.54 33.71 -15.11
C ALA A 155 13.48 34.18 -16.22
N ALA A 156 12.95 34.98 -17.15
CA ALA A 156 13.74 35.60 -18.22
C ALA A 156 14.85 36.49 -17.66
N GLU A 157 14.55 37.28 -16.63
CA GLU A 157 15.54 38.00 -15.83
C GLU A 157 15.82 37.22 -14.55
N SER A 158 17.04 36.68 -14.42
CA SER A 158 17.40 35.82 -13.29
C SER A 158 17.52 36.57 -11.96
N TRP A 159 17.57 37.90 -11.97
CA TRP A 159 17.80 38.72 -10.79
C TRP A 159 16.83 39.87 -10.68
N GLN A 160 16.26 40.04 -9.49
CA GLN A 160 15.40 41.16 -9.15
C GLN A 160 16.03 41.96 -8.00
N LEU A 161 16.22 43.27 -8.21
CA LEU A 161 16.60 44.17 -7.12
C LEU A 161 15.44 44.28 -6.11
N LEU A 162 15.72 44.00 -4.84
CA LEU A 162 14.73 44.00 -3.79
C LEU A 162 14.52 45.42 -3.24
N PRO A 163 13.28 45.93 -3.22
CA PRO A 163 12.98 47.17 -2.53
C PRO A 163 13.08 47.00 -1.01
N PRO A 164 13.35 48.09 -0.26
CA PRO A 164 13.40 48.06 1.20
C PRO A 164 12.07 47.55 1.78
N GLY A 165 12.12 46.65 2.76
CA GLY A 165 10.94 46.09 3.44
C GLY A 165 10.27 44.85 2.79
N SER A 166 10.62 44.48 1.55
CA SER A 166 10.08 43.27 0.88
C SER A 166 10.44 41.90 1.53
N SER A 167 9.87 40.79 1.05
CA SER A 167 10.34 39.46 1.47
C SER A 167 11.68 39.12 0.83
N LEU A 168 12.68 38.72 1.62
CA LEU A 168 14.03 38.36 1.14
C LEU A 168 13.99 37.04 0.36
N PHE A 169 13.31 36.04 0.93
CA PHE A 169 13.06 34.77 0.29
C PHE A 169 11.58 34.69 -0.06
N LYS A 170 11.26 34.46 -1.33
CA LYS A 170 9.89 34.25 -1.81
C LYS A 170 9.72 32.78 -2.14
N GLN A 171 8.56 32.25 -1.81
CA GLN A 171 8.18 30.92 -2.26
C GLN A 171 7.98 30.93 -3.78
N ILE A 172 8.53 29.92 -4.44
CA ILE A 172 8.38 29.73 -5.88
C ILE A 172 6.98 29.19 -6.14
N LYS A 173 6.18 29.96 -6.87
CA LYS A 173 4.81 29.59 -7.25
C LYS A 173 4.69 29.19 -8.71
N ASN A 174 5.70 29.48 -9.52
CA ASN A 174 5.67 29.25 -10.96
C ASN A 174 7.04 28.79 -11.43
N TYR A 175 7.10 27.56 -11.92
CA TYR A 175 8.31 26.91 -12.46
C TYR A 175 8.47 27.15 -13.97
N GLN A 176 7.65 28.03 -14.57
CA GLN A 176 7.76 28.48 -15.95
C GLN A 176 7.90 27.35 -16.97
N ARG A 177 7.06 26.31 -16.83
CA ARG A 177 7.01 25.13 -17.71
C ARG A 177 8.28 24.27 -17.68
N VAL A 178 9.08 24.33 -16.61
CA VAL A 178 10.14 23.34 -16.34
C VAL A 178 9.59 21.93 -16.54
N LYS A 179 10.38 21.11 -17.22
CA LYS A 179 10.06 19.71 -17.52
C LYS A 179 10.20 18.88 -16.25
N LEU A 180 9.20 18.06 -15.97
CA LEU A 180 9.23 17.02 -14.95
C LEU A 180 9.06 15.68 -15.64
N VAL A 181 10.13 14.89 -15.67
CA VAL A 181 10.13 13.56 -16.28
C VAL A 181 9.52 12.56 -15.31
N THR A 182 8.40 11.99 -15.71
CA THR A 182 7.62 11.08 -14.86
C THR A 182 7.03 9.92 -15.66
N LEU A 183 6.52 8.92 -14.96
CA LEU A 183 5.90 7.75 -15.56
C LEU A 183 4.95 7.03 -14.57
N PRO A 184 3.80 6.52 -15.04
CA PRO A 184 2.89 5.69 -14.23
C PRO A 184 3.33 4.22 -14.14
N ASP A 185 3.08 3.60 -12.98
CA ASP A 185 3.30 2.17 -12.73
C ASP A 185 2.16 1.26 -13.23
N GLN A 186 1.03 1.86 -13.60
CA GLN A 186 -0.18 1.16 -14.08
C GLN A 186 -0.86 0.28 -13.03
N ARG A 187 -0.73 0.61 -11.75
CA ARG A 187 -1.57 0.03 -10.67
C ARG A 187 -2.88 0.81 -10.53
N ALA A 188 -4.00 0.10 -10.51
CA ALA A 188 -5.31 0.74 -10.63
C ALA A 188 -5.65 1.72 -9.49
N ALA A 189 -5.14 1.51 -8.28
CA ALA A 189 -5.35 2.44 -7.16
C ALA A 189 -4.48 3.71 -7.25
N GLU A 190 -3.30 3.61 -7.87
CA GLU A 190 -2.25 4.63 -7.75
C GLU A 190 -2.06 5.46 -9.01
N SER A 191 -1.81 4.79 -10.14
CA SER A 191 -1.62 5.44 -11.42
C SER A 191 -2.01 4.46 -12.52
N LEU A 192 -3.00 4.80 -13.33
CA LEU A 192 -3.48 3.98 -14.43
C LEU A 192 -3.69 4.83 -15.67
N VAL A 193 -3.15 4.34 -16.78
CA VAL A 193 -3.39 4.89 -18.11
C VAL A 193 -4.65 4.27 -18.67
N TYR A 194 -5.56 5.10 -19.16
CA TYR A 194 -6.75 4.63 -19.87
C TYR A 194 -7.02 5.48 -21.11
N LYS A 195 -7.77 4.91 -22.05
CA LYS A 195 -8.25 5.64 -23.23
C LYS A 195 -9.61 6.23 -22.94
N ASP A 196 -9.72 7.55 -23.03
CA ASP A 196 -10.99 8.24 -22.88
C ASP A 196 -11.91 7.91 -24.07
N VAL A 197 -13.08 7.34 -23.78
CA VAL A 197 -14.07 6.92 -24.78
C VAL A 197 -14.57 8.10 -25.62
N ARG A 198 -14.66 9.31 -25.02
CA ARG A 198 -15.18 10.50 -25.71
C ARG A 198 -14.16 11.15 -26.62
N THR A 199 -12.91 11.23 -26.18
CA THR A 199 -11.86 11.99 -26.89
C THR A 199 -10.89 11.10 -27.66
N GLY A 200 -10.88 9.80 -27.40
CA GLY A 200 -9.92 8.84 -27.96
C GLY A 200 -8.49 9.02 -27.46
N LYS A 201 -8.21 10.00 -26.59
CA LYS A 201 -6.88 10.31 -26.06
C LYS A 201 -6.59 9.50 -24.81
N LEU A 202 -5.30 9.24 -24.56
CA LEU A 202 -4.84 8.65 -23.32
C LEU A 202 -4.96 9.67 -22.17
N ARG A 203 -5.45 9.20 -21.02
CA ARG A 203 -5.58 9.95 -19.78
C ARG A 203 -5.08 9.12 -18.60
N LEU A 204 -4.83 9.80 -17.50
CA LEU A 204 -4.38 9.19 -16.26
C LEU A 204 -5.45 9.29 -15.18
N THR A 205 -5.51 8.26 -14.35
CA THR A 205 -6.29 8.22 -13.12
C THR A 205 -5.51 7.51 -12.03
N GLY A 206 -5.91 7.71 -10.78
CA GLY A 206 -5.26 7.15 -9.60
C GLY A 206 -4.81 8.24 -8.64
N ARG A 207 -4.64 7.87 -7.38
CA ARG A 207 -4.34 8.84 -6.31
C ARG A 207 -3.01 9.57 -6.53
N VAL A 208 -2.01 8.84 -7.03
CA VAL A 208 -0.67 9.39 -7.26
C VAL A 208 -0.64 10.16 -8.57
N SER A 209 -1.28 9.67 -9.64
CA SER A 209 -1.34 10.43 -10.88
C SER A 209 -2.05 11.77 -10.68
N LYS A 210 -3.14 11.81 -9.91
CA LYS A 210 -3.85 13.06 -9.57
C LYS A 210 -2.99 14.01 -8.75
N LEU A 211 -2.25 13.50 -7.76
CA LEU A 211 -1.30 14.32 -6.99
C LEU A 211 -0.28 15.00 -7.92
N ILE A 212 0.31 14.26 -8.87
CA ILE A 212 1.35 14.79 -9.76
C ILE A 212 0.76 15.72 -10.84
N GLU A 213 -0.42 15.42 -11.38
CA GLU A 213 -1.14 16.29 -12.31
C GLU A 213 -1.46 17.64 -11.65
N GLU A 214 -2.00 17.62 -10.43
CA GLU A 214 -2.36 18.84 -9.70
C GLU A 214 -1.11 19.61 -9.24
N LEU A 215 -0.02 18.92 -8.87
CA LEU A 215 1.27 19.57 -8.61
C LEU A 215 1.73 20.35 -9.85
N ALA A 216 1.65 19.72 -11.03
CA ALA A 216 2.09 20.34 -12.27
C ALA A 216 1.22 21.54 -12.66
N LEU A 217 -0.08 21.46 -12.44
CA LEU A 217 -1.02 22.57 -12.66
C LEU A 217 -0.75 23.74 -11.70
N LEU A 218 -0.62 23.46 -10.40
CA LEU A 218 -0.44 24.48 -9.36
C LEU A 218 0.87 25.27 -9.51
N TYR A 219 1.94 24.59 -9.93
CA TYR A 219 3.27 25.19 -10.05
C TYR A 219 3.68 25.50 -11.50
N ASN A 220 2.78 25.33 -12.47
CA ASN A 220 3.04 25.53 -13.91
C ASN A 220 4.29 24.76 -14.39
N ILE A 221 4.29 23.45 -14.15
CA ILE A 221 5.32 22.47 -14.56
C ILE A 221 4.79 21.71 -15.78
N THR A 222 5.67 21.36 -16.72
CA THR A 222 5.31 20.53 -17.88
C THR A 222 5.66 19.08 -17.60
N LEU A 223 4.66 18.19 -17.64
CA LEU A 223 4.91 16.76 -17.52
C LEU A 223 5.46 16.19 -18.83
N GLU A 224 6.55 15.44 -18.75
CA GLU A 224 7.20 14.77 -19.88
C GLU A 224 7.35 13.27 -19.58
N TRP A 225 7.13 12.45 -20.61
CA TRP A 225 7.29 11.00 -20.52
C TRP A 225 8.61 10.63 -21.19
N PRO A 226 9.47 9.81 -20.55
CA PRO A 226 10.72 9.38 -21.17
C PRO A 226 10.47 8.49 -22.40
N TRP A 227 9.30 7.87 -22.50
CA TRP A 227 8.82 7.13 -23.65
C TRP A 227 7.28 7.23 -23.77
N PRO A 228 6.71 6.91 -24.94
CA PRO A 228 5.26 6.93 -25.12
C PRO A 228 4.53 6.00 -24.13
N LEU A 229 3.43 6.50 -23.56
CA LEU A 229 2.60 5.72 -22.64
C LEU A 229 1.95 4.53 -23.37
N GLN A 230 2.13 3.33 -22.83
CA GLN A 230 1.57 2.08 -23.37
C GLN A 230 0.57 1.50 -22.37
N MET A 231 -0.72 1.41 -22.72
CA MET A 231 -1.73 0.85 -21.79
C MET A 231 -1.43 -0.62 -21.43
N GLY A 232 -1.61 -0.98 -20.16
CA GLY A 232 -1.46 -2.35 -19.66
C GLY A 232 -0.02 -2.78 -19.37
N LYS A 233 0.97 -1.91 -19.62
CA LYS A 233 2.38 -2.17 -19.30
C LYS A 233 2.66 -1.82 -17.84
N HIS A 234 2.72 -2.84 -17.00
CA HIS A 234 2.98 -2.70 -15.57
C HIS A 234 4.48 -2.52 -15.30
N TYR A 235 4.83 -1.51 -14.52
CA TYR A 235 6.19 -1.34 -14.04
C TYR A 235 6.29 -1.74 -12.57
N SER A 236 7.34 -2.48 -12.23
CA SER A 236 7.56 -2.89 -10.85
C SER A 236 7.96 -1.69 -9.99
N VAL A 237 7.53 -1.67 -8.73
CA VAL A 237 7.80 -0.55 -7.81
C VAL A 237 9.31 -0.32 -7.64
N ILE A 238 10.10 -1.40 -7.60
CA ILE A 238 11.56 -1.30 -7.51
C ILE A 238 12.19 -0.81 -8.81
N HIS A 239 11.67 -1.20 -9.97
CA HIS A 239 12.16 -0.68 -11.23
C HIS A 239 11.93 0.84 -11.32
N MET A 240 10.73 1.31 -10.95
CA MET A 240 10.41 2.74 -10.87
C MET A 240 11.30 3.50 -9.88
N ARG A 241 11.50 2.94 -8.68
CA ARG A 241 12.42 3.48 -7.68
C ARG A 241 13.83 3.62 -8.26
N ASN A 242 14.39 2.55 -8.84
CA ASN A 242 15.76 2.54 -9.34
C ASN A 242 15.94 3.49 -10.52
N MET A 243 14.97 3.60 -11.44
CA MET A 243 15.02 4.59 -12.51
C MET A 243 15.05 6.03 -11.96
N THR A 244 14.31 6.28 -10.89
CA THR A 244 14.28 7.60 -10.24
C THR A 244 15.60 7.93 -9.55
N LEU A 245 16.14 7.00 -8.76
CA LEU A 245 17.42 7.21 -8.07
C LEU A 245 18.61 7.29 -9.03
N ASN A 246 18.52 6.65 -10.21
CA ASN A 246 19.51 6.77 -11.27
C ASN A 246 19.35 8.04 -12.13
N GLY A 247 18.37 8.90 -11.83
CA GLY A 247 18.14 10.16 -12.55
C GLY A 247 17.48 10.02 -13.93
N ILE A 248 16.89 8.86 -14.26
CA ILE A 248 16.10 8.67 -15.48
C ILE A 248 14.73 9.34 -15.34
N LEU A 249 14.15 9.26 -14.13
CA LEU A 249 12.90 9.93 -13.76
C LEU A 249 13.20 10.98 -12.69
N ASP A 250 12.57 12.15 -12.78
CA ASP A 250 12.63 13.15 -11.71
C ASP A 250 11.77 12.72 -10.51
N LEU A 251 10.56 12.24 -10.82
CA LEU A 251 9.53 11.85 -9.86
C LEU A 251 8.56 10.86 -10.52
N PRO A 252 8.44 9.60 -10.05
CA PRO A 252 7.51 8.64 -10.64
C PRO A 252 6.09 8.84 -10.10
N MET A 253 5.09 8.44 -10.89
CA MET A 253 3.71 8.30 -10.39
C MET A 253 3.53 6.94 -9.69
N CYS A 254 4.42 6.65 -8.75
CA CYS A 254 4.46 5.38 -8.03
C CYS A 254 4.88 5.65 -6.58
N MET A 255 4.24 4.98 -5.64
CA MET A 255 4.70 4.93 -4.25
C MET A 255 5.53 3.67 -4.00
N CYS A 256 6.62 3.85 -3.25
CA CYS A 256 7.46 2.80 -2.74
C CYS A 256 7.53 2.86 -1.20
N GLY A 257 8.10 1.82 -0.57
CA GLY A 257 8.30 1.84 0.87
C GLY A 257 9.27 2.95 1.25
N PHE A 258 8.96 3.68 2.33
CA PHE A 258 9.79 4.77 2.82
C PHE A 258 11.21 4.30 3.12
N GLU A 259 12.18 5.07 2.65
CA GLU A 259 13.59 4.86 2.94
C GLU A 259 14.23 6.15 3.46
N ARG A 260 15.28 5.99 4.26
CA ARG A 260 16.06 7.14 4.71
C ARG A 260 16.78 7.75 3.52
N VAL A 261 16.93 9.06 3.58
CA VAL A 261 17.63 9.84 2.56
C VAL A 261 19.06 9.33 2.41
N SER A 262 19.53 9.22 1.17
CA SER A 262 20.86 8.76 0.83
C SER A 262 21.46 9.62 -0.28
N ALA A 263 22.72 9.36 -0.65
CA ALA A 263 23.35 10.03 -1.80
C ALA A 263 22.67 9.68 -3.14
N GLU A 264 21.95 8.56 -3.21
CA GLU A 264 21.23 8.09 -4.41
C GLU A 264 19.90 8.83 -4.62
N GLY A 265 19.34 9.40 -3.56
CA GLY A 265 18.11 10.19 -3.67
C GLY A 265 17.35 10.38 -2.37
N VAL A 266 16.17 10.97 -2.51
CA VAL A 266 15.32 11.44 -1.42
C VAL A 266 13.92 10.84 -1.56
N PHE A 267 13.19 10.81 -0.45
CA PHE A 267 11.83 10.28 -0.41
C PHE A 267 10.92 11.35 0.18
N SER A 268 9.72 11.47 -0.39
CA SER A 268 8.72 12.43 0.10
C SER A 268 8.31 12.14 1.54
N TYR A 269 7.61 13.09 2.15
CA TYR A 269 6.79 12.81 3.32
C TYR A 269 5.85 11.62 3.02
N PRO A 270 5.62 10.70 3.97
CA PRO A 270 4.74 9.55 3.75
C PRO A 270 3.35 9.99 3.27
N TYR A 271 2.98 9.57 2.06
CA TYR A 271 1.71 9.91 1.42
C TYR A 271 0.59 8.93 1.81
N ALA A 272 0.93 7.70 2.18
CA ALA A 272 -0.04 6.72 2.63
C ALA A 272 0.55 5.75 3.66
N LEU A 273 -0.33 5.15 4.46
CA LEU A 273 -0.02 4.03 5.34
C LEU A 273 -0.73 2.79 4.80
N HIS A 274 0.05 1.82 4.32
CA HIS A 274 -0.49 0.60 3.71
C HIS A 274 -0.40 -0.60 4.67
N LYS A 275 -1.26 -1.59 4.40
CA LYS A 275 -1.18 -2.94 4.97
C LYS A 275 -0.85 -3.92 3.86
N TRP A 276 0.02 -4.88 4.14
CA TRP A 276 0.44 -5.89 3.18
C TRP A 276 0.09 -7.30 3.67
N PHE A 277 -0.62 -8.05 2.84
CA PHE A 277 -1.22 -9.32 3.19
C PHE A 277 -1.34 -10.26 2.00
N VAL A 278 -1.71 -11.51 2.27
CA VAL A 278 -2.02 -12.50 1.24
C VAL A 278 -3.53 -12.63 1.10
N VAL A 279 -4.04 -12.53 -0.12
CA VAL A 279 -5.43 -12.85 -0.47
C VAL A 279 -5.55 -14.25 -1.02
N LEU A 280 -6.69 -14.85 -0.71
CA LEU A 280 -6.98 -16.24 -1.02
C LEU A 280 -8.27 -16.32 -1.83
N PRO A 281 -8.46 -17.40 -2.61
CA PRO A 281 -9.76 -17.67 -3.18
C PRO A 281 -10.77 -17.87 -2.04
N CYS A 282 -11.97 -17.30 -2.19
CA CYS A 282 -13.01 -17.51 -1.20
C CYS A 282 -13.40 -19.00 -1.11
N PRO A 283 -13.74 -19.51 0.09
CA PRO A 283 -14.10 -20.91 0.26
C PRO A 283 -15.27 -21.32 -0.63
N ARG A 284 -15.09 -22.40 -1.38
CA ARG A 284 -16.16 -22.93 -2.23
C ARG A 284 -17.25 -23.57 -1.39
N SER A 285 -18.49 -23.51 -1.89
CA SER A 285 -19.59 -24.31 -1.33
C SER A 285 -19.26 -25.79 -1.49
N MET A 286 -19.55 -26.57 -0.46
CA MET A 286 -19.39 -28.03 -0.46
C MET A 286 -20.14 -28.65 -1.66
N PRO A 287 -19.55 -29.63 -2.38
CA PRO A 287 -20.26 -30.33 -3.45
C PRO A 287 -21.43 -31.13 -2.88
N VAL A 288 -22.47 -31.35 -3.70
CA VAL A 288 -23.73 -31.95 -3.23
C VAL A 288 -23.52 -33.39 -2.74
N ALA A 289 -22.62 -34.14 -3.38
CA ALA A 289 -22.28 -35.50 -2.96
C ALA A 289 -21.81 -35.55 -1.49
N ASP A 290 -20.95 -34.62 -1.08
CA ASP A 290 -20.39 -34.60 0.28
C ASP A 290 -21.42 -34.20 1.35
N ILE A 291 -22.51 -33.54 0.97
CA ILE A 291 -23.63 -33.25 1.87
C ILE A 291 -24.26 -34.54 2.40
N TYR A 292 -24.33 -35.58 1.57
CA TYR A 292 -24.85 -36.88 2.00
C TYR A 292 -23.94 -37.54 3.03
N LEU A 293 -22.61 -37.42 2.90
CA LEU A 293 -21.68 -37.89 3.93
C LEU A 293 -21.83 -37.12 5.24
N LEU A 294 -22.09 -35.82 5.18
CA LEU A 294 -22.34 -35.00 6.37
C LEU A 294 -23.63 -35.43 7.09
N LEU A 295 -24.68 -35.79 6.35
CA LEU A 295 -25.94 -36.30 6.89
C LEU A 295 -25.76 -37.69 7.51
N PHE A 296 -25.09 -38.60 6.81
CA PHE A 296 -24.80 -39.98 7.27
C PHE A 296 -23.58 -40.06 8.21
N ASN A 297 -23.45 -39.11 9.13
CA ASN A 297 -22.36 -39.11 10.09
C ASN A 297 -22.50 -40.27 11.11
N HIS A 298 -21.41 -40.68 11.75
CA HIS A 298 -21.38 -41.77 12.74
C HIS A 298 -22.43 -41.61 13.85
N LYS A 299 -22.74 -40.38 14.26
CA LYS A 299 -23.78 -40.09 15.26
C LYS A 299 -25.18 -40.48 14.79
N TRP A 300 -25.48 -40.29 13.50
CA TRP A 300 -26.78 -40.63 12.93
C TRP A 300 -26.97 -42.14 12.85
N TRP A 301 -25.95 -42.86 12.37
CA TRP A 301 -25.93 -44.32 12.37
C TRP A 301 -26.01 -44.91 13.78
N LEU A 302 -25.31 -44.31 14.75
CA LEU A 302 -25.37 -44.72 16.16
C LEU A 302 -26.78 -44.54 16.74
N ALA A 303 -27.43 -43.40 16.50
CA ALA A 303 -28.78 -43.13 16.97
C ALA A 303 -29.82 -44.09 16.35
N LEU A 304 -29.69 -44.39 15.05
CA LEU A 304 -30.53 -45.41 14.40
C LEU A 304 -30.24 -46.81 14.92
N GLY A 305 -28.98 -47.17 15.13
CA GLY A 305 -28.61 -48.46 15.70
C GLY A 305 -29.20 -48.66 17.10
N ILE A 306 -29.07 -47.66 17.97
CA ILE A 306 -29.64 -47.70 19.34
C ILE A 306 -31.16 -47.83 19.30
N SER A 307 -31.84 -47.00 18.51
CA SER A 307 -33.31 -47.06 18.42
C SER A 307 -33.79 -48.38 17.84
N TYR A 308 -33.13 -48.90 16.80
CA TYR A 308 -33.42 -50.23 16.25
C TYR A 308 -33.28 -51.32 17.31
N SER A 309 -32.16 -51.37 18.05
CA SER A 309 -31.94 -52.34 19.11
C SER A 309 -33.00 -52.26 20.21
N VAL A 310 -33.40 -51.06 20.63
CA VAL A 310 -34.44 -50.89 21.65
C VAL A 310 -35.78 -51.43 21.17
N PHE A 311 -36.21 -51.08 19.94
CA PHE A 311 -37.50 -51.53 19.42
C PHE A 311 -37.51 -53.03 19.06
N THR A 312 -36.40 -53.61 18.58
CA THR A 312 -36.30 -55.06 18.32
C THR A 312 -36.33 -55.87 19.61
N LEU A 313 -35.64 -55.42 20.66
CA LEU A 313 -35.70 -56.05 21.98
C LEU A 313 -37.10 -55.94 22.58
N LEU A 314 -37.76 -54.79 22.43
CA LEU A 314 -39.14 -54.59 22.90
C LEU A 314 -40.13 -55.48 22.15
N ASP A 315 -40.02 -55.61 20.82
CA ASP A 315 -40.85 -56.52 20.02
C ASP A 315 -40.58 -58.00 20.35
N ALA A 316 -39.32 -58.39 20.53
CA ALA A 316 -38.95 -59.74 20.93
C ALA A 316 -39.48 -60.10 22.32
N CYS A 317 -39.42 -59.16 23.27
CA CYS A 317 -39.96 -59.32 24.62
C CYS A 317 -41.48 -59.45 24.60
N LEU A 318 -42.18 -58.57 23.88
CA LEU A 318 -43.63 -58.63 23.72
C LEU A 318 -44.06 -59.92 23.00
N GLY A 319 -43.32 -60.36 21.98
CA GLY A 319 -43.58 -61.60 21.25
C GLY A 319 -43.38 -62.87 22.10
N PHE A 320 -42.35 -62.88 22.96
CA PHE A 320 -42.10 -63.97 23.89
C PHE A 320 -43.17 -64.03 24.99
N LEU A 321 -43.45 -62.90 25.66
CA LEU A 321 -44.37 -62.83 26.80
C LEU A 321 -45.85 -62.96 26.42
N LEU A 322 -46.29 -62.33 25.32
CA LEU A 322 -47.71 -62.24 24.96
C LEU A 322 -48.14 -63.23 23.87
N GLN A 323 -47.21 -63.69 23.02
CA GLN A 323 -47.52 -64.56 21.88
C GLN A 323 -46.84 -65.94 21.94
N ARG A 324 -46.08 -66.24 23.01
CA ARG A 324 -45.31 -67.50 23.19
C ARG A 324 -44.43 -67.85 21.98
N ARG A 325 -43.89 -66.84 21.31
CA ARG A 325 -43.02 -67.04 20.13
C ARG A 325 -41.61 -67.42 20.59
N GLN A 326 -40.98 -68.37 19.89
CA GLN A 326 -39.59 -68.76 20.17
C GLN A 326 -38.62 -67.61 19.88
N PHE A 327 -37.65 -67.41 20.78
CA PHE A 327 -36.62 -66.40 20.63
C PHE A 327 -35.57 -66.85 19.62
N SER A 328 -35.37 -66.08 18.54
CA SER A 328 -34.32 -66.32 17.56
C SER A 328 -33.38 -65.12 17.46
N TRP A 329 -32.08 -65.38 17.54
CA TRP A 329 -31.05 -64.36 17.35
C TRP A 329 -31.07 -63.76 15.94
N THR A 330 -31.47 -64.53 14.92
CA THR A 330 -31.60 -64.02 13.54
C THR A 330 -32.75 -63.02 13.41
N TYR A 331 -33.81 -63.17 14.21
CA TYR A 331 -34.96 -62.25 14.23
C TYR A 331 -34.60 -60.91 14.90
N VAL A 332 -33.73 -60.93 15.92
CA VAL A 332 -33.26 -59.71 16.59
C VAL A 332 -32.30 -58.92 15.72
N LEU A 333 -31.44 -59.62 14.95
CA LEU A 333 -30.48 -59.00 14.03
C LEU A 333 -31.16 -58.43 12.78
N PHE A 334 -32.08 -59.16 12.15
CA PHE A 334 -32.76 -58.76 10.90
C PHE A 334 -34.28 -58.78 11.04
N ASN A 335 -34.83 -57.77 11.72
CA ASN A 335 -36.27 -57.53 11.77
C ASN A 335 -36.66 -56.52 10.69
N GLU A 336 -36.97 -57.03 9.50
CA GLU A 336 -37.45 -56.24 8.35
C GLU A 336 -38.59 -55.30 8.74
N ARG A 337 -39.46 -55.72 9.65
CA ARG A 337 -40.65 -54.94 10.01
C ARG A 337 -40.32 -53.66 10.75
N ILE A 338 -39.39 -53.74 11.70
CA ILE A 338 -38.96 -52.61 12.52
C ILE A 338 -38.10 -51.69 11.66
N PHE A 339 -37.25 -52.26 10.82
CA PHE A 339 -36.43 -51.50 9.89
C PHE A 339 -37.28 -50.67 8.92
N SER A 340 -38.27 -51.29 8.25
CA SER A 340 -39.21 -50.58 7.36
C SER A 340 -40.02 -49.52 8.08
N ALA A 341 -40.49 -49.79 9.31
CA ALA A 341 -41.26 -48.82 10.08
C ALA A 341 -40.41 -47.62 10.55
N MET A 342 -39.14 -47.84 10.92
CA MET A 342 -38.21 -46.75 11.24
C MET A 342 -37.88 -45.87 10.04
N LEU A 343 -37.87 -46.44 8.83
CA LEU A 343 -37.72 -45.70 7.57
C LEU A 343 -39.03 -45.01 7.12
N GLY A 344 -40.12 -45.15 7.88
CA GLY A 344 -41.42 -44.57 7.55
C GLY A 344 -42.15 -45.28 6.40
N GLN A 345 -41.76 -46.51 6.06
CA GLN A 345 -42.44 -47.31 5.03
C GLN A 345 -43.67 -48.02 5.61
N PRO A 346 -44.76 -48.15 4.81
CA PRO A 346 -45.95 -48.87 5.24
C PRO A 346 -45.62 -50.36 5.41
N ASN A 347 -46.08 -50.95 6.50
CA ASN A 347 -45.86 -52.37 6.78
C ASN A 347 -47.14 -53.04 7.30
N SER A 348 -47.30 -54.33 6.98
CA SER A 348 -48.44 -55.14 7.38
C SER A 348 -48.33 -55.57 8.86
N MET A 349 -48.84 -54.72 9.75
CA MET A 349 -48.83 -55.00 11.19
C MET A 349 -49.96 -55.95 11.61
N ARG A 350 -49.60 -57.04 12.33
CA ARG A 350 -50.56 -57.97 12.95
C ARG A 350 -50.71 -57.69 14.46
N ALA A 351 -51.12 -56.48 14.82
CA ALA A 351 -51.25 -56.04 16.21
C ALA A 351 -52.65 -56.29 16.80
N ARG A 352 -53.16 -57.53 16.75
CA ARG A 352 -54.59 -57.82 17.02
C ARG A 352 -54.98 -58.05 18.48
N PHE A 353 -54.05 -58.21 19.43
CA PHE A 353 -54.41 -58.81 20.74
C PHE A 353 -54.03 -58.06 22.03
N SER A 354 -53.20 -57.00 22.03
CA SER A 354 -52.86 -56.26 23.28
C SER A 354 -52.73 -54.73 23.13
N CYS A 355 -53.03 -53.99 24.21
CA CYS A 355 -52.92 -52.53 24.25
C CYS A 355 -51.44 -52.06 24.19
N SER A 356 -50.54 -52.77 24.87
CA SER A 356 -49.10 -52.48 24.87
C SER A 356 -48.47 -52.62 23.49
N ALA A 357 -48.84 -53.66 22.71
CA ALA A 357 -48.36 -53.82 21.35
C ALA A 357 -48.88 -52.72 20.41
N ARG A 358 -50.12 -52.24 20.59
CA ARG A 358 -50.64 -51.09 19.84
C ARG A 358 -49.88 -49.80 20.16
N LEU A 359 -49.56 -49.56 21.43
CA LEU A 359 -48.78 -48.39 21.85
C LEU A 359 -47.34 -48.42 21.30
N ALA A 360 -46.66 -49.57 21.36
CA ALA A 360 -45.33 -49.74 20.80
C ALA A 360 -45.28 -49.49 19.29
N ASN A 361 -46.29 -49.98 18.57
CA ASN A 361 -46.42 -49.73 17.12
C ASN A 361 -46.73 -48.26 16.81
N LEU A 362 -47.55 -47.59 17.63
CA LEU A 362 -47.79 -46.15 17.49
C LEU A 362 -46.50 -45.34 17.72
N GLN A 363 -45.71 -45.70 18.73
CA GLN A 363 -44.41 -45.07 18.99
C GLN A 363 -43.44 -45.27 17.82
N LEU A 364 -43.39 -46.48 17.25
CA LEU A 364 -42.57 -46.79 16.09
C LEU A 364 -42.99 -45.99 14.85
N PHE A 365 -44.30 -45.82 14.64
CA PHE A 365 -44.84 -44.95 13.59
C PHE A 365 -44.44 -43.48 13.78
N VAL A 366 -44.62 -42.94 14.99
CA VAL A 366 -44.23 -41.56 15.30
C VAL A 366 -42.72 -41.37 15.12
N LEU A 367 -41.91 -42.34 15.54
CA LEU A 367 -40.46 -42.32 15.32
C LEU A 367 -40.12 -42.28 13.82
N GLY A 368 -40.74 -43.14 13.00
CA GLY A 368 -40.52 -43.14 11.55
C GLY A 368 -40.88 -41.80 10.90
N VAL A 369 -41.99 -41.18 11.30
CA VAL A 369 -42.40 -39.84 10.85
C VAL A 369 -41.37 -38.78 11.28
N MET A 370 -40.93 -38.80 12.54
CA MET A 370 -39.91 -37.86 13.03
C MET A 370 -38.59 -38.01 12.29
N VAL A 371 -38.10 -39.24 12.10
CA VAL A 371 -36.84 -39.50 11.38
C VAL A 371 -36.93 -39.02 9.93
N SER A 372 -38.01 -39.36 9.23
CA SER A 372 -38.22 -38.94 7.83
C SER A 372 -38.33 -37.42 7.68
N THR A 373 -39.06 -36.75 8.58
CA THR A 373 -39.25 -35.29 8.55
C THR A 373 -37.99 -34.53 8.94
N ILE A 374 -37.26 -34.95 9.98
CA ILE A 374 -35.98 -34.35 10.38
C ILE A 374 -34.93 -34.53 9.28
N PHE A 375 -34.83 -35.73 8.70
CA PHE A 375 -33.92 -35.99 7.59
C PHE A 375 -34.26 -35.12 6.38
N GLY A 376 -35.53 -35.08 5.98
CA GLY A 376 -36.00 -34.25 4.87
C GLY A 376 -35.73 -32.76 5.09
N ALA A 377 -36.02 -32.25 6.28
CA ALA A 377 -35.78 -30.83 6.63
C ALA A 377 -34.29 -30.48 6.64
N HIS A 378 -33.43 -31.33 7.23
CA HIS A 378 -31.99 -31.11 7.23
C HIS A 378 -31.40 -31.18 5.81
N LEU A 379 -31.80 -32.15 5.00
CA LEU A 379 -31.37 -32.26 3.62
C LEU A 379 -31.79 -31.03 2.81
N GLN A 380 -33.06 -30.61 2.90
CA GLN A 380 -33.54 -29.40 2.21
C GLN A 380 -32.78 -28.15 2.66
N THR A 381 -32.50 -28.01 3.94
CA THR A 381 -31.72 -26.87 4.48
C THR A 381 -30.28 -26.87 3.92
N LEU A 382 -29.63 -28.02 3.88
CA LEU A 382 -28.25 -28.13 3.36
C LEU A 382 -28.18 -27.97 1.83
N LEU A 383 -29.21 -28.41 1.10
CA LEU A 383 -29.30 -28.21 -0.35
C LEU A 383 -29.60 -26.75 -0.72
N THR A 384 -30.43 -26.05 0.07
CA THR A 384 -30.76 -24.64 -0.14
C THR A 384 -29.59 -23.72 0.23
N LYS A 385 -28.98 -23.89 1.41
CA LYS A 385 -27.79 -23.16 1.85
C LYS A 385 -26.65 -24.11 2.17
N ARG A 386 -25.85 -24.40 1.14
CA ARG A 386 -24.71 -25.31 1.25
C ARG A 386 -23.64 -24.75 2.20
N PRO A 387 -23.13 -25.57 3.14
CA PRO A 387 -22.00 -25.18 3.96
C PRO A 387 -20.78 -24.93 3.08
N THR A 388 -19.94 -23.99 3.49
CA THR A 388 -18.65 -23.71 2.84
C THR A 388 -17.57 -24.63 3.41
N LEU A 389 -16.59 -24.97 2.58
CA LEU A 389 -15.39 -25.66 3.04
C LEU A 389 -14.66 -24.82 4.10
N PRO A 390 -13.89 -25.46 5.02
CA PRO A 390 -13.14 -24.75 6.05
C PRO A 390 -12.19 -23.74 5.40
N ALA A 391 -12.27 -22.49 5.86
CA ALA A 391 -11.45 -21.41 5.35
C ALA A 391 -10.01 -21.51 5.83
N ILE A 392 -9.06 -21.26 4.93
CA ILE A 392 -7.65 -21.12 5.28
C ILE A 392 -7.45 -19.69 5.76
N ASN A 393 -7.39 -19.51 7.08
CA ASN A 393 -7.42 -18.19 7.69
C ASN A 393 -6.08 -17.74 8.27
N ASN A 394 -5.09 -18.62 8.43
CA ASN A 394 -3.79 -18.32 9.04
C ASN A 394 -2.60 -18.85 8.20
N PHE A 395 -1.39 -18.38 8.51
CA PHE A 395 -0.18 -18.73 7.75
C PHE A 395 0.23 -20.21 7.90
N THR A 396 -0.09 -20.86 9.02
CA THR A 396 0.24 -22.28 9.24
C THR A 396 -0.62 -23.19 8.36
N LEU A 397 -1.94 -22.96 8.31
CA LEU A 397 -2.84 -23.67 7.40
C LEU A 397 -2.52 -23.36 5.94
N LEU A 398 -2.14 -22.12 5.63
CA LEU A 398 -1.71 -21.74 4.28
C LEU A 398 -0.44 -22.49 3.84
N ARG A 399 0.54 -22.63 4.75
CA ARG A 399 1.74 -23.43 4.51
C ARG A 399 1.36 -24.88 4.19
N ASP A 400 0.51 -25.48 5.02
CA ASP A 400 0.15 -26.91 4.97
C ASP A 400 -0.83 -27.24 3.82
N SER A 401 -1.50 -26.24 3.26
CA SER A 401 -2.40 -26.40 2.11
C SER A 401 -1.68 -26.75 0.80
N HIS A 402 -2.42 -27.17 -0.22
CA HIS A 402 -1.88 -27.36 -1.58
C HIS A 402 -1.87 -26.08 -2.43
N MET A 403 -2.15 -24.90 -1.85
CA MET A 403 -2.23 -23.66 -2.61
C MET A 403 -0.86 -23.09 -2.98
N SER A 404 -0.73 -22.62 -4.22
CA SER A 404 0.45 -21.87 -4.68
C SER A 404 0.36 -20.42 -4.24
N ILE A 405 1.45 -19.86 -3.75
CA ILE A 405 1.51 -18.48 -3.22
C ILE A 405 2.39 -17.64 -4.13
N TYR A 406 1.81 -16.61 -4.75
CA TYR A 406 2.47 -15.76 -5.73
C TYR A 406 2.73 -14.35 -5.20
N PHE A 407 3.96 -13.89 -5.39
CA PHE A 407 4.41 -12.54 -5.09
C PHE A 407 5.03 -11.93 -6.35
N ASP A 408 5.00 -10.60 -6.44
CA ASP A 408 5.73 -9.90 -7.50
C ASP A 408 7.24 -9.96 -7.20
N GLN A 409 8.09 -10.12 -8.22
CA GLN A 409 9.54 -10.21 -8.06
C GLN A 409 10.13 -9.01 -7.29
N SER A 410 9.57 -7.81 -7.45
CA SER A 410 10.02 -6.60 -6.77
C SER A 410 9.69 -6.58 -5.28
N GLU A 411 8.65 -7.31 -4.86
CA GLU A 411 8.28 -7.45 -3.46
C GLU A 411 9.36 -8.19 -2.65
N ARG A 412 10.16 -9.04 -3.30
CA ARG A 412 11.27 -9.76 -2.66
C ARG A 412 12.25 -8.81 -1.97
N PHE A 413 12.49 -7.63 -2.55
CA PHE A 413 13.36 -6.61 -1.97
C PHE A 413 12.88 -6.17 -0.59
N TYR A 414 11.58 -5.88 -0.46
CA TYR A 414 11.00 -5.47 0.82
C TYR A 414 10.83 -6.65 1.77
N LEU A 415 10.43 -7.82 1.27
CA LEU A 415 10.23 -9.00 2.10
C LEU A 415 11.53 -9.44 2.79
N ASN A 416 12.68 -9.29 2.13
CA ASN A 416 13.99 -9.59 2.71
C ASN A 416 14.37 -8.63 3.85
N LYS A 417 13.76 -7.45 3.94
CA LYS A 417 13.96 -6.50 5.05
C LYS A 417 13.16 -6.88 6.30
N PHE A 418 12.19 -7.79 6.20
CA PHE A 418 11.45 -8.27 7.37
C PHE A 418 12.33 -9.17 8.25
N PRO A 419 12.20 -9.08 9.59
CA PRO A 419 12.91 -9.96 10.50
C PRO A 419 12.50 -11.43 10.28
N LYS A 420 13.37 -12.37 10.65
CA LYS A 420 13.13 -13.83 10.56
C LYS A 420 12.06 -14.36 11.54
N THR A 421 11.48 -13.48 12.36
CA THR A 421 10.39 -13.76 13.31
C THR A 421 9.06 -13.11 12.89
N SER A 422 8.99 -12.62 11.66
CA SER A 422 7.79 -12.08 11.04
C SER A 422 6.69 -13.13 10.87
N ARG A 423 5.43 -12.69 10.89
CA ARG A 423 4.26 -13.59 10.73
C ARG A 423 4.23 -14.37 9.42
N ILE A 424 4.93 -13.89 8.39
CA ILE A 424 5.00 -14.49 7.06
C ILE A 424 6.08 -15.60 6.94
N ASP A 425 6.99 -15.73 7.91
CA ASP A 425 8.07 -16.72 7.87
C ASP A 425 7.62 -18.17 7.58
N PRO A 426 6.48 -18.68 8.11
CA PRO A 426 6.04 -20.04 7.84
C PRO A 426 5.81 -20.34 6.35
N ILE A 427 5.44 -19.33 5.55
CA ILE A 427 5.14 -19.51 4.13
C ILE A 427 6.27 -19.07 3.21
N LYS A 428 7.30 -18.35 3.70
CA LYS A 428 8.42 -17.85 2.88
C LYS A 428 9.04 -18.90 1.93
N PRO A 429 9.29 -20.15 2.34
CA PRO A 429 9.87 -21.17 1.45
C PRO A 429 8.96 -21.57 0.28
N LYS A 430 7.65 -21.35 0.39
CA LYS A 430 6.64 -21.73 -0.59
C LYS A 430 6.28 -20.59 -1.55
N ILE A 431 6.73 -19.37 -1.26
CA ILE A 431 6.46 -18.19 -2.10
C ILE A 431 7.16 -18.35 -3.44
N GLN A 432 6.38 -18.24 -4.51
CA GLN A 432 6.85 -18.18 -5.89
C GLN A 432 6.82 -16.72 -6.35
N TYR A 433 7.96 -16.23 -6.81
CA TYR A 433 8.06 -14.87 -7.32
C TYR A 433 7.89 -14.88 -8.84
N LEU A 434 6.95 -14.07 -9.33
CA LEU A 434 6.65 -13.93 -10.75
C LEU A 434 7.14 -12.58 -11.27
N SER A 435 7.39 -12.49 -12.58
CA SER A 435 7.63 -11.19 -13.22
C SER A 435 6.40 -10.29 -13.07
N THR A 436 6.58 -8.97 -13.09
CA THR A 436 5.48 -8.03 -12.85
C THR A 436 4.33 -8.18 -13.83
N GLU A 437 4.63 -8.35 -15.11
CA GLU A 437 3.60 -8.57 -16.13
C GLU A 437 2.86 -9.90 -15.89
N GLU A 438 3.58 -10.98 -15.59
CA GLU A 438 2.99 -12.29 -15.32
C GLU A 438 2.16 -12.30 -14.03
N TYR A 439 2.64 -11.65 -12.98
CA TYR A 439 1.95 -11.50 -11.70
C TYR A 439 0.58 -10.82 -11.89
N TYR A 440 0.54 -9.66 -12.56
CA TYR A 440 -0.72 -8.94 -12.80
C TYR A 440 -1.62 -9.68 -13.80
N ALA A 441 -1.05 -10.36 -14.81
CA ALA A 441 -1.81 -11.16 -15.75
C ALA A 441 -2.50 -12.35 -15.07
N ARG A 442 -1.79 -13.06 -14.18
CA ARG A 442 -2.31 -14.22 -13.46
C ARG A 442 -3.31 -13.80 -12.38
N ARG A 443 -3.03 -12.73 -11.64
CA ARG A 443 -3.94 -12.18 -10.61
C ARG A 443 -5.29 -11.73 -11.18
N ARG A 444 -5.35 -11.41 -12.48
CA ARG A 444 -6.60 -11.08 -13.19
C ARG A 444 -7.62 -12.22 -13.21
N TYR A 445 -7.16 -13.46 -13.12
CA TYR A 445 -8.00 -14.66 -13.11
C TYR A 445 -7.64 -15.52 -11.90
N ILE A 446 -8.36 -15.33 -10.79
CA ILE A 446 -8.13 -16.16 -9.61
C ILE A 446 -8.66 -17.57 -9.85
N ASN A 447 -7.73 -18.47 -10.08
CA ASN A 447 -7.96 -19.90 -9.95
C ASN A 447 -8.16 -20.23 -8.47
N GLY A 448 -9.11 -21.11 -8.15
CA GLY A 448 -9.46 -21.46 -6.76
C GLY A 448 -8.37 -22.21 -5.96
N THR A 449 -7.13 -22.16 -6.41
CA THR A 449 -5.94 -22.84 -5.89
C THR A 449 -4.74 -21.90 -5.71
N GLU A 450 -4.89 -20.61 -6.04
CA GLU A 450 -3.79 -19.65 -6.10
C GLU A 450 -4.02 -18.50 -5.13
N ALA A 451 -2.98 -18.17 -4.36
CA ALA A 451 -2.96 -17.07 -3.41
C ALA A 451 -2.02 -15.97 -3.92
N PHE A 452 -2.37 -14.71 -3.69
CA PHE A 452 -1.57 -13.57 -4.15
C PHE A 452 -1.25 -12.62 -3.01
N SER A 453 -0.04 -12.07 -2.97
CA SER A 453 0.25 -10.88 -2.19
C SER A 453 -0.61 -9.71 -2.67
N ILE A 454 -0.98 -8.78 -1.80
CA ILE A 454 -1.67 -7.55 -2.17
C ILE A 454 -1.55 -6.52 -1.05
N ASP A 455 -1.55 -5.23 -1.39
CA ASP A 455 -1.71 -4.16 -0.42
C ASP A 455 -3.19 -3.76 -0.24
N ASP A 456 -3.48 -2.96 0.78
CA ASP A 456 -4.84 -2.51 1.07
C ASP A 456 -5.39 -1.55 0.02
N ALA A 457 -4.55 -0.76 -0.64
CA ALA A 457 -4.95 0.14 -1.72
C ALA A 457 -5.49 -0.62 -2.93
N ASP A 458 -4.74 -1.59 -3.43
CA ASP A 458 -5.19 -2.45 -4.52
C ASP A 458 -6.36 -3.33 -4.08
N TRP A 459 -6.33 -3.86 -2.85
CA TRP A 459 -7.44 -4.65 -2.32
C TRP A 459 -8.73 -3.85 -2.24
N TYR A 460 -8.68 -2.55 -1.93
CA TYR A 460 -9.86 -1.70 -1.91
C TYR A 460 -10.54 -1.66 -3.29
N VAL A 461 -9.76 -1.56 -4.36
CA VAL A 461 -10.26 -1.63 -5.75
C VAL A 461 -10.89 -3.00 -6.03
N VAL A 462 -10.19 -4.07 -5.70
CA VAL A 462 -10.67 -5.45 -5.89
C VAL A 462 -11.97 -5.71 -5.11
N ALA A 463 -12.02 -5.32 -3.83
CA ALA A 463 -13.18 -5.52 -2.98
C ALA A 463 -14.41 -4.78 -3.53
N LYS A 464 -14.22 -3.53 -3.99
CA LYS A 464 -15.30 -2.73 -4.58
C LYS A 464 -15.82 -3.29 -5.90
N GLN A 465 -14.94 -3.90 -6.70
CA GLN A 465 -15.37 -4.56 -7.94
C GLN A 465 -16.14 -5.84 -7.67
N GLN A 466 -15.72 -6.61 -6.66
CA GLN A 466 -16.41 -7.85 -6.29
C GLN A 466 -17.81 -7.63 -5.68
N GLU A 467 -18.16 -6.40 -5.24
CA GLU A 467 -19.54 -6.04 -4.87
C GLU A 467 -20.52 -6.15 -6.04
N LEU A 468 -20.02 -6.11 -7.29
CA LEU A 468 -20.82 -6.32 -8.50
C LEU A 468 -21.02 -7.81 -8.83
N PHE A 469 -20.32 -8.73 -8.17
CA PHE A 469 -20.41 -10.16 -8.40
C PHE A 469 -21.47 -10.78 -7.49
N GLU A 470 -22.12 -11.87 -7.93
CA GLU A 470 -23.06 -12.62 -7.07
C GLU A 470 -22.36 -13.18 -5.83
N LYS A 471 -21.08 -13.55 -5.97
CA LYS A 471 -20.22 -14.04 -4.88
C LYS A 471 -18.79 -13.54 -5.03
N PRO A 472 -18.14 -13.16 -3.92
CA PRO A 472 -16.73 -12.77 -3.95
C PRO A 472 -15.86 -13.97 -4.34
N VAL A 473 -14.80 -13.69 -5.10
CA VAL A 473 -13.85 -14.70 -5.59
C VAL A 473 -12.55 -14.71 -4.80
N ALA A 474 -12.14 -13.55 -4.29
CA ALA A 474 -11.04 -13.39 -3.36
C ALA A 474 -11.55 -12.95 -1.99
N CYS A 475 -10.93 -13.49 -0.95
CA CYS A 475 -11.23 -13.24 0.43
C CYS A 475 -9.95 -12.81 1.17
N ARG A 476 -10.11 -11.86 2.08
CA ARG A 476 -9.06 -11.34 2.96
C ARG A 476 -9.30 -11.81 4.38
N TYR A 477 -8.25 -12.27 5.05
CA TYR A 477 -8.29 -12.69 6.45
C TYR A 477 -7.33 -11.86 7.30
N PRO A 478 -7.74 -11.43 8.52
CA PRO A 478 -6.89 -10.62 9.40
C PRO A 478 -5.56 -11.29 9.77
N ASP A 479 -5.56 -12.61 9.98
CA ASP A 479 -4.37 -13.37 10.41
C ASP A 479 -3.38 -13.63 9.27
N LEU A 480 -3.72 -13.25 8.03
CA LEU A 480 -2.85 -13.29 6.85
C LEU A 480 -2.21 -11.92 6.52
N VAL A 481 -2.33 -10.96 7.44
CA VAL A 481 -1.66 -9.66 7.33
C VAL A 481 -0.31 -9.73 8.01
N PHE A 482 0.76 -9.48 7.26
CA PHE A 482 2.13 -9.55 7.77
C PHE A 482 2.82 -8.19 7.82
N GLY A 483 2.54 -7.29 6.87
CA GLY A 483 3.00 -5.90 6.91
C GLY A 483 1.94 -4.99 7.51
N LEU A 484 2.21 -4.42 8.67
CA LEU A 484 1.38 -3.37 9.28
C LEU A 484 2.12 -2.03 9.22
N HIS A 485 1.37 -0.95 9.01
CA HIS A 485 1.88 0.43 9.06
C HIS A 485 3.04 0.68 8.09
N LEU A 486 2.93 0.18 6.86
CA LEU A 486 3.94 0.43 5.84
C LEU A 486 3.83 1.88 5.39
N LEU A 487 4.86 2.67 5.69
CA LEU A 487 4.97 4.05 5.22
C LEU A 487 5.27 4.03 3.73
N MET A 488 4.38 4.61 2.95
CA MET A 488 4.49 4.71 1.50
C MET A 488 4.84 6.15 1.11
N SER A 489 5.89 6.32 0.32
CA SER A 489 6.42 7.63 -0.10
C SER A 489 6.77 7.61 -1.59
N LEU A 490 6.92 8.78 -2.18
CA LEU A 490 7.38 8.93 -3.55
C LEU A 490 8.91 9.11 -3.56
N PRO A 491 9.67 8.29 -4.31
CA PRO A 491 11.10 8.49 -4.46
C PRO A 491 11.35 9.67 -5.39
N MET A 492 12.50 10.32 -5.23
CA MET A 492 12.96 11.45 -6.03
C MET A 492 14.46 11.35 -6.19
N GLN A 493 14.97 11.89 -7.30
CA GLN A 493 16.40 11.99 -7.54
C GLN A 493 17.12 12.84 -6.48
N THR A 494 18.43 12.62 -6.35
CA THR A 494 19.30 13.47 -5.53
C THR A 494 19.14 14.94 -5.91
N ASN A 495 19.07 15.81 -4.90
CA ASN A 495 18.90 17.25 -5.05
C ASN A 495 17.63 17.67 -5.82
N SER A 496 16.54 16.92 -5.66
CA SER A 496 15.27 17.23 -6.32
C SER A 496 14.73 18.61 -5.95
N ILE A 497 14.47 19.44 -6.96
CA ILE A 497 13.81 20.75 -6.82
C ILE A 497 12.31 20.64 -6.49
N PHE A 498 11.75 19.44 -6.58
CA PHE A 498 10.33 19.16 -6.37
C PHE A 498 10.03 18.67 -4.95
N GLU A 499 11.04 18.40 -4.12
CA GLU A 499 10.84 17.83 -2.79
C GLU A 499 9.96 18.72 -1.89
N GLU A 500 10.29 20.00 -1.76
CA GLU A 500 9.52 20.94 -0.94
C GLU A 500 8.08 21.17 -1.44
N PRO A 501 7.84 21.52 -2.73
CA PRO A 501 6.48 21.74 -3.21
C PRO A 501 5.62 20.47 -3.15
N LEU A 502 6.21 19.29 -3.39
CA LEU A 502 5.52 18.01 -3.26
C LEU A 502 5.14 17.72 -1.81
N ASN A 503 6.07 17.85 -0.86
CA ASN A 503 5.79 17.60 0.56
C ASN A 503 4.70 18.55 1.08
N ARG A 504 4.75 19.82 0.71
CA ARG A 504 3.71 20.79 1.03
C ARG A 504 2.36 20.41 0.46
N MET A 505 2.34 19.95 -0.79
CA MET A 505 1.11 19.47 -1.42
C MET A 505 0.56 18.22 -0.74
N ILE A 506 1.43 17.27 -0.37
CA ILE A 506 1.05 16.07 0.39
C ILE A 506 0.37 16.46 1.70
N HIS A 507 0.93 17.42 2.46
CA HIS A 507 0.30 17.90 3.69
C HIS A 507 -1.09 18.49 3.44
N ASN A 508 -1.27 19.28 2.38
CA ASN A 508 -2.56 19.86 2.03
C ASN A 508 -3.57 18.79 1.58
N VAL A 509 -3.15 17.80 0.79
CA VAL A 509 -4.00 16.71 0.29
C VAL A 509 -4.44 15.81 1.44
N LEU A 510 -3.53 15.48 2.36
CA LEU A 510 -3.84 14.69 3.56
C LEU A 510 -4.75 15.48 4.52
N GLY A 511 -4.48 16.76 4.76
CA GLY A 511 -5.26 17.60 5.65
C GLY A 511 -6.68 17.91 5.15
N SER A 512 -6.93 17.82 3.84
CA SER A 512 -8.23 18.06 3.22
C SER A 512 -9.03 16.78 2.92
N GLY A 513 -8.42 15.60 3.02
CA GLY A 513 -9.05 14.34 2.62
C GLY A 513 -9.18 14.15 1.10
N LEU A 514 -8.50 14.97 0.28
CA LEU A 514 -8.54 14.88 -1.18
C LEU A 514 -8.09 13.51 -1.71
N GLN A 515 -7.18 12.84 -0.99
CA GLN A 515 -6.70 11.51 -1.34
C GLN A 515 -7.83 10.47 -1.49
N ASP A 516 -8.80 10.49 -0.56
CA ASP A 516 -9.93 9.55 -0.57
C ASP A 516 -10.91 9.88 -1.70
N VAL A 517 -11.11 11.17 -1.98
CA VAL A 517 -11.94 11.64 -3.09
C VAL A 517 -11.35 11.18 -4.42
N TRP A 518 -10.04 11.34 -4.62
CA TRP A 518 -9.36 10.86 -5.83
C TRP A 518 -9.45 9.35 -5.99
N LEU A 519 -9.31 8.58 -4.90
CA LEU A 519 -9.47 7.13 -4.94
C LEU A 519 -10.88 6.73 -5.42
N GLN A 520 -11.92 7.35 -4.84
CA GLN A 520 -13.30 7.07 -5.24
C GLN A 520 -13.59 7.48 -6.70
N GLN A 521 -13.04 8.61 -7.15
CA GLN A 521 -13.16 9.05 -8.54
C GLN A 521 -12.49 8.06 -9.49
N SER A 522 -11.29 7.58 -9.15
CA SER A 522 -10.59 6.56 -9.92
C SER A 522 -11.37 5.26 -10.01
N LEU A 523 -11.98 4.80 -8.91
CA LEU A 523 -12.87 3.64 -8.94
C LEU A 523 -14.06 3.81 -9.89
N ARG A 524 -14.72 4.97 -9.87
CA ARG A 524 -15.86 5.24 -10.78
C ARG A 524 -15.41 5.21 -12.24
N GLN A 525 -14.24 5.78 -12.54
CA GLN A 525 -13.68 5.76 -13.89
C GLN A 525 -13.32 4.33 -14.33
N LEU A 526 -12.66 3.55 -13.45
CA LEU A 526 -12.34 2.15 -13.70
C LEU A 526 -13.59 1.33 -14.04
N ASN A 527 -14.66 1.48 -13.25
CA ASN A 527 -15.91 0.77 -13.47
C ASN A 527 -16.58 1.21 -14.79
N ALA A 528 -16.59 2.51 -15.10
CA ALA A 528 -17.18 3.04 -16.33
C ALA A 528 -16.45 2.56 -17.60
N LEU A 529 -15.16 2.28 -17.53
CA LEU A 529 -14.36 1.88 -18.68
C LEU A 529 -14.50 0.39 -19.04
N GLY A 530 -15.08 -0.45 -18.18
CA GLY A 530 -15.12 -1.91 -18.36
C GLY A 530 -13.73 -2.59 -18.35
N GLN A 531 -12.66 -1.80 -18.42
CA GLN A 531 -11.26 -2.17 -18.22
C GLN A 531 -10.89 -2.32 -16.73
N GLY A 532 -11.85 -2.07 -15.85
CA GLY A 532 -11.66 -2.05 -14.41
C GLY A 532 -11.40 -3.41 -13.79
N ASN A 533 -11.95 -4.52 -14.31
CA ASN A 533 -11.94 -5.81 -13.62
C ASN A 533 -10.52 -6.32 -13.35
N GLN A 534 -10.01 -6.04 -12.15
CA GLN A 534 -8.76 -6.60 -11.64
C GLN A 534 -8.90 -8.09 -11.36
N MET A 535 -10.13 -8.59 -11.21
CA MET A 535 -10.44 -10.00 -11.05
C MET A 535 -11.72 -10.34 -11.79
N TYR A 536 -11.73 -11.41 -12.56
CA TYR A 536 -12.95 -11.95 -13.18
C TYR A 536 -13.46 -13.16 -12.38
N PRO A 537 -14.78 -13.28 -12.17
CA PRO A 537 -15.32 -14.49 -11.61
C PRO A 537 -15.17 -15.65 -12.59
N PRO A 538 -14.77 -16.85 -12.13
CA PRO A 538 -14.85 -18.04 -12.98
C PRO A 538 -16.32 -18.27 -13.35
N ASP A 539 -16.61 -18.57 -14.62
CA ASP A 539 -17.96 -18.75 -15.19
C ASP A 539 -19.00 -19.22 -14.16
N GLN A 540 -19.68 -18.25 -13.55
CA GLN A 540 -20.70 -18.51 -12.55
C GLN A 540 -21.96 -18.91 -13.29
N LYS A 541 -22.10 -20.20 -13.59
CA LYS A 541 -23.40 -20.75 -13.94
C LYS A 541 -24.30 -20.65 -12.70
N SER A 542 -25.10 -19.60 -12.66
CA SER A 542 -26.22 -19.46 -11.74
C SER A 542 -27.13 -20.67 -11.95
N PHE A 543 -27.39 -21.39 -10.85
CA PHE A 543 -28.09 -22.68 -10.81
C PHE A 543 -27.34 -23.87 -11.48
N LYS A 544 -26.65 -24.68 -10.66
CA LYS A 544 -26.25 -26.03 -11.06
C LYS A 544 -27.43 -26.97 -10.82
N GLN A 545 -28.08 -27.43 -11.90
CA GLN A 545 -28.99 -28.58 -11.85
C GLN A 545 -28.32 -29.77 -11.17
N SER A 546 -29.06 -30.48 -10.32
CA SER A 546 -28.60 -31.72 -9.68
C SER A 546 -28.21 -32.73 -10.75
N ARG A 547 -26.96 -33.18 -10.71
CA ARG A 547 -26.44 -34.20 -11.63
C ARG A 547 -26.61 -35.58 -11.02
N VAL A 548 -26.71 -36.61 -11.85
CA VAL A 548 -26.69 -38.01 -11.37
C VAL A 548 -25.42 -38.30 -10.56
N ALA A 549 -24.30 -37.66 -10.92
CA ALA A 549 -23.04 -37.71 -10.19
C ALA A 549 -23.11 -37.16 -8.75
N ASP A 550 -24.09 -36.32 -8.43
CA ASP A 550 -24.25 -35.80 -7.06
C ASP A 550 -24.81 -36.86 -6.09
N LEU A 551 -25.34 -37.98 -6.61
CA LEU A 551 -25.91 -39.09 -5.84
C LEU A 551 -24.95 -40.29 -5.72
N VAL A 552 -23.67 -40.15 -6.09
CA VAL A 552 -22.71 -41.27 -6.16
C VAL A 552 -22.64 -42.10 -4.87
N TYR A 553 -22.61 -41.46 -3.70
CA TYR A 553 -22.58 -42.19 -2.43
C TYR A 553 -23.86 -42.99 -2.17
N ILE A 554 -25.02 -42.49 -2.61
CA ILE A 554 -26.29 -43.23 -2.50
C ILE A 554 -26.26 -44.45 -3.42
N TRP A 555 -25.77 -44.29 -4.65
CA TRP A 555 -25.58 -45.42 -5.58
C TRP A 555 -24.61 -46.47 -5.04
N LEU A 556 -23.52 -46.05 -4.40
CA LEU A 556 -22.57 -46.96 -3.76
C LEU A 556 -23.21 -47.75 -2.61
N VAL A 557 -24.01 -47.08 -1.76
CA VAL A 557 -24.75 -47.76 -0.68
C VAL A 557 -25.77 -48.74 -1.24
N LEU A 558 -26.51 -48.36 -2.29
CA LEU A 558 -27.45 -49.25 -2.97
C LEU A 558 -26.75 -50.46 -3.57
N ALA A 559 -25.64 -50.26 -4.28
CA ALA A 559 -24.85 -51.34 -4.88
C ALA A 559 -24.27 -52.29 -3.82
N ALA A 560 -23.74 -51.74 -2.72
CA ALA A 560 -23.27 -52.55 -1.59
C ALA A 560 -24.41 -53.37 -0.96
N GLY A 561 -25.59 -52.76 -0.80
CA GLY A 561 -26.78 -53.46 -0.31
C GLY A 561 -27.23 -54.59 -1.23
N LEU A 562 -27.21 -54.37 -2.55
CA LEU A 562 -27.55 -55.40 -3.55
C LEU A 562 -26.53 -56.52 -3.66
N LEU A 563 -25.25 -56.27 -3.33
CA LEU A 563 -24.21 -57.30 -3.28
C LEU A 563 -24.25 -58.12 -1.99
N LEU A 564 -24.78 -57.55 -0.90
CA LEU A 564 -24.93 -58.22 0.39
C LEU A 564 -26.21 -59.06 0.47
N ALA A 565 -27.23 -58.72 -0.32
CA ALA A 565 -28.48 -59.46 -0.48
C ALA A 565 -28.30 -60.63 -1.45
#